data_AF-A0A967WPW8-F1
#
_entry.id   AF-A0A967WPW8-F1
#
_cell.length_a   1.000
_cell.length_b   1.000
_cell.length_c   1.000
_cell.angle_alpha   90.00
_cell.angle_beta   90.00
_cell.angle_gamma   90.00
#
_symmetry.space_group_name_H-M   'P 1'
#
loop_
_entity.id
_entity.type
_entity.pdbx_description
1 polymer ?
#
loop_
_entity_poly.entity_id
_entity_poly.type
_entity_poly.pdbx_seq_one_letter_code
_entity_poly.pdbx_strand_id
1 'polypeptide(L)'
;LLPFLLTLLPNLRQSYEGAGLAATVSYNLLVAIGMTTIQVLIIGISFVAWYFPVYQIQRERILLRRSNLFEDKVIAETQKISGIEVQQGRLGQRLDYGTLIINSKGAEESAYIKDISNPATHARMIEDLIEPETAEHAPPEQKPAAELIAAGEGQRIEFKSSLMWDYRRQVVNKALYEPVMKNLVGFMNSTGGTLLIGIGDDGAVLGLEADYQVMKKPDSDGFENVFNMAFNKMIGVEYRRFVDVAFPQVEGKEICAVSVRPATWPAYLRAKGSEAFYVRAGNASQPLTVSQAARYIQDKFKD
;
A
#
# COMPACT_ATOMS: atom_id res chain seq x y z
N LEU A 1 -5.72 -19.75 -33.86
CA LEU A 1 -6.11 -18.47 -34.53
C LEU A 1 -6.00 -18.57 -36.05
N LEU A 2 -4.85 -18.95 -36.63
CA LEU A 2 -4.68 -19.10 -38.09
C LEU A 2 -5.77 -19.95 -38.81
N PRO A 3 -6.14 -21.15 -38.34
CA PRO A 3 -7.14 -21.98 -39.04
C PRO A 3 -8.57 -21.41 -38.98
N PHE A 4 -8.89 -20.59 -37.97
CA PHE A 4 -10.18 -19.90 -37.84
C PHE A 4 -10.26 -18.62 -38.70
N LEU A 5 -9.13 -17.96 -38.95
CA LEU A 5 -9.07 -16.82 -39.88
C LEU A 5 -9.21 -17.25 -41.34
N LEU A 6 -8.70 -18.43 -41.69
CA LEU A 6 -8.80 -19.00 -43.04
C LEU A 6 -10.25 -19.32 -43.45
N THR A 7 -11.13 -19.68 -42.51
CA THR A 7 -12.54 -19.97 -42.78
C THR A 7 -13.39 -18.72 -43.04
N LEU A 8 -12.88 -17.53 -42.74
CA LEU A 8 -13.58 -16.25 -42.96
C LEU A 8 -13.29 -15.62 -44.34
N LEU A 9 -12.22 -16.06 -45.03
CA LEU A 9 -11.80 -15.56 -46.35
C LEU A 9 -12.85 -15.69 -47.47
N PRO A 10 -13.66 -16.78 -47.56
CA PRO A 10 -14.67 -16.90 -48.61
C PRO A 10 -15.78 -15.86 -48.47
N ASN A 11 -16.21 -15.56 -47.24
CA ASN A 11 -17.26 -14.60 -46.95
C ASN A 11 -16.82 -13.15 -47.20
N LEU A 12 -15.53 -12.86 -46.99
CA LEU A 12 -14.92 -11.55 -47.23
C LEU A 12 -14.97 -11.13 -48.70
N ARG A 13 -14.81 -12.07 -49.64
CA ARG A 13 -14.89 -11.77 -51.08
C ARG A 13 -16.31 -11.34 -51.49
N GLN A 14 -17.31 -12.06 -51.01
CA GLN A 14 -18.72 -11.77 -51.30
C GLN A 14 -19.14 -10.41 -50.70
N SER A 15 -18.70 -10.09 -49.49
CA SER A 15 -18.95 -8.78 -48.87
C SER A 15 -18.18 -7.64 -49.55
N TYR A 16 -16.99 -7.91 -50.11
CA TYR A 16 -16.19 -6.93 -50.85
C TYR A 16 -16.82 -6.56 -52.20
N GLU A 17 -17.33 -7.54 -52.94
CA GLU A 17 -17.97 -7.31 -54.25
C GLU A 17 -19.27 -6.47 -54.13
N GLY A 18 -19.93 -6.49 -52.97
CA GLY A 18 -21.09 -5.65 -52.64
C GLY A 18 -20.76 -4.27 -52.06
N ALA A 19 -19.49 -3.94 -51.83
CA ALA A 19 -19.06 -2.70 -51.21
C ALA A 19 -18.49 -1.70 -52.23
N GLY A 20 -18.74 -0.39 -52.02
CA GLY A 20 -18.26 0.69 -52.92
C GLY A 20 -16.73 0.83 -53.02
N LEU A 21 -15.97 0.08 -52.22
CA LEU A 21 -14.51 0.02 -52.24
C LEU A 21 -13.95 -0.76 -53.45
N ALA A 22 -14.76 -1.64 -54.08
CA ALA A 22 -14.33 -2.45 -55.23
C ALA A 22 -13.99 -1.64 -56.48
N ALA A 23 -14.42 -0.37 -56.55
CA ALA A 23 -14.14 0.54 -57.66
C ALA A 23 -12.77 1.24 -57.57
N THR A 24 -12.11 1.22 -56.40
CA THR A 24 -10.91 2.01 -56.12
C THR A 24 -9.71 1.19 -55.66
N VAL A 25 -9.96 0.07 -55.00
CA VAL A 25 -8.93 -0.88 -54.52
C VAL A 25 -9.20 -2.22 -55.19
N SER A 26 -8.20 -3.08 -55.39
CA SER A 26 -8.41 -4.46 -55.86
C SER A 26 -8.56 -5.40 -54.66
N TYR A 27 -9.30 -6.50 -54.82
CA TYR A 27 -9.53 -7.46 -53.74
C TYR A 27 -8.20 -7.98 -53.16
N ASN A 28 -7.25 -8.29 -54.05
CA ASN A 28 -5.92 -8.75 -53.66
C ASN A 28 -5.16 -7.70 -52.85
N LEU A 29 -5.27 -6.42 -53.21
CA LEU A 29 -4.64 -5.33 -52.47
C LEU A 29 -5.29 -5.13 -51.09
N LEU A 30 -6.61 -5.23 -50.99
CA LEU A 30 -7.33 -5.13 -49.72
C LEU A 30 -6.97 -6.29 -48.77
N VAL A 31 -6.91 -7.52 -49.28
CA VAL A 31 -6.46 -8.69 -48.51
C VAL A 31 -5.00 -8.52 -48.08
N ALA A 32 -4.11 -8.02 -48.95
CA ALA A 32 -2.72 -7.79 -48.62
C ALA A 32 -2.55 -6.73 -47.51
N ILE A 33 -3.31 -5.62 -47.57
CA ILE A 33 -3.30 -4.58 -46.53
C ILE A 33 -3.83 -5.15 -45.21
N GLY A 34 -4.92 -5.92 -45.24
CA GLY A 34 -5.47 -6.57 -44.04
C GLY A 34 -4.49 -7.53 -43.39
N MET A 35 -3.85 -8.39 -44.19
CA MET A 35 -2.83 -9.33 -43.72
C MET A 35 -1.61 -8.61 -43.13
N THR A 36 -1.13 -7.55 -43.79
CA THR A 36 0.00 -6.74 -43.30
C THR A 36 -0.36 -6.05 -41.98
N THR A 37 -1.58 -5.52 -41.85
CA THR A 37 -2.06 -4.88 -40.63
C THR A 37 -2.12 -5.86 -39.47
N ILE A 38 -2.65 -7.07 -39.70
CA ILE A 38 -2.69 -8.15 -38.70
C ILE A 38 -1.27 -8.54 -38.30
N GLN A 39 -0.35 -8.69 -39.26
CA GLN A 39 1.04 -9.05 -38.98
C GLN A 39 1.74 -7.98 -38.13
N VAL A 40 1.57 -6.69 -38.46
CA VAL A 40 2.10 -5.57 -37.66
C VAL A 40 1.49 -5.54 -36.27
N LEU A 41 0.19 -5.79 -36.13
CA LEU A 41 -0.47 -5.88 -34.82
C LEU A 41 0.07 -7.05 -33.98
N ILE A 42 0.28 -8.22 -34.58
CA ILE A 42 0.86 -9.38 -33.88
C ILE A 42 2.28 -9.08 -33.44
N ILE A 43 3.11 -8.47 -34.31
CA ILE A 43 4.47 -8.06 -33.97
C ILE A 43 4.44 -7.01 -32.85
N GLY A 44 3.56 -6.02 -32.92
CA GLY A 44 3.40 -4.99 -31.90
C GLY A 44 2.94 -5.55 -30.55
N ILE A 45 1.95 -6.43 -30.52
CA ILE A 45 1.47 -7.09 -29.29
C ILE A 45 2.56 -7.99 -28.71
N SER A 46 3.25 -8.75 -29.56
CA SER A 46 4.37 -9.61 -29.15
C SER A 46 5.53 -8.77 -28.60
N PHE A 47 5.83 -7.62 -29.22
CA PHE A 47 6.83 -6.68 -28.78
C PHE A 47 6.46 -6.04 -27.45
N VAL A 48 5.21 -5.59 -27.27
CA VAL A 48 4.72 -5.02 -26.00
C VAL A 48 4.77 -6.07 -24.88
N ALA A 49 4.30 -7.29 -25.13
CA ALA A 49 4.36 -8.38 -24.17
C ALA A 49 5.80 -8.81 -23.83
N TRP A 50 6.75 -8.60 -24.74
CA TRP A 50 8.18 -8.86 -24.54
C TRP A 50 8.91 -7.67 -23.88
N TYR A 51 8.49 -6.44 -24.14
CA TYR A 51 9.14 -5.20 -23.71
C TYR A 51 8.82 -4.82 -22.25
N PHE A 52 7.66 -5.22 -21.72
CA PHE A 52 7.28 -4.95 -20.32
C PHE A 52 7.39 -6.21 -19.46
N PRO A 53 8.57 -6.52 -18.87
CA PRO A 53 8.66 -7.54 -17.84
C PRO A 53 7.85 -7.13 -16.60
N VAL A 54 7.02 -8.04 -16.08
CA VAL A 54 6.31 -7.84 -14.81
C VAL A 54 7.10 -8.56 -13.71
N TYR A 55 7.61 -7.78 -12.76
CA TYR A 55 8.30 -8.30 -11.57
C TYR A 55 7.28 -8.42 -10.44
N GLN A 56 7.13 -9.61 -9.87
CA GLN A 56 6.30 -9.84 -8.68
C GLN A 56 7.19 -10.11 -7.47
N ILE A 57 7.14 -9.21 -6.49
CA ILE A 57 7.88 -9.32 -5.23
C ILE A 57 6.96 -9.97 -4.21
N GLN A 58 7.30 -11.18 -3.76
CA GLN A 58 6.63 -11.88 -2.66
C GLN A 58 7.52 -11.90 -1.42
N ARG A 59 6.94 -12.05 -0.22
CA ARG A 59 7.65 -12.05 1.08
C ARG A 59 8.85 -13.02 1.14
N GLU A 60 8.87 -14.07 0.32
CA GLU A 60 9.93 -15.08 0.34
C GLU A 60 10.72 -15.20 -0.98
N ARG A 61 10.21 -14.69 -2.11
CA ARG A 61 10.85 -14.83 -3.44
C ARG A 61 10.55 -13.64 -4.35
N ILE A 62 11.50 -13.28 -5.22
CA ILE A 62 11.30 -12.38 -6.35
C ILE A 62 11.12 -13.23 -7.61
N LEU A 63 9.92 -13.15 -8.21
CA LEU A 63 9.56 -13.88 -9.43
C LEU A 63 9.58 -12.93 -10.63
N LEU A 64 10.32 -13.29 -11.68
CA LEU A 64 10.19 -12.63 -12.99
C LEU A 64 9.23 -13.42 -13.84
N ARG A 65 8.08 -12.82 -14.14
CA ARG A 65 7.11 -13.38 -15.08
C ARG A 65 7.31 -12.77 -16.46
N ARG A 66 7.87 -13.55 -17.39
CA ARG A 66 7.92 -13.21 -18.82
C ARG A 66 6.77 -13.90 -19.55
N SER A 67 5.60 -13.27 -19.57
CA SER A 67 4.43 -13.65 -20.40
C SER A 67 3.78 -15.02 -20.09
N ASN A 68 2.50 -15.18 -20.46
CA ASN A 68 1.64 -16.36 -20.21
C ASN A 68 2.07 -17.67 -20.92
N LEU A 69 3.23 -17.72 -21.57
CA LEU A 69 3.66 -18.84 -22.42
C LEU A 69 4.97 -19.51 -21.98
N PHE A 70 5.69 -18.97 -20.99
CA PHE A 70 6.95 -19.51 -20.51
C PHE A 70 6.96 -19.67 -18.99
N GLU A 71 7.64 -20.70 -18.49
CA GLU A 71 7.73 -21.00 -17.05
C GLU A 71 8.42 -19.87 -16.27
N ASP A 72 7.88 -19.58 -15.08
CA ASP A 72 8.34 -18.52 -14.18
C ASP A 72 9.80 -18.78 -13.75
N LYS A 73 10.71 -17.81 -13.95
CA LYS A 73 12.11 -17.91 -13.48
C LYS A 73 12.25 -17.21 -12.13
N VAL A 74 12.58 -17.99 -11.10
CA VAL A 74 12.94 -17.47 -9.76
C VAL A 74 14.27 -16.73 -9.87
N ILE A 75 14.29 -15.44 -9.53
CA ILE A 75 15.50 -14.60 -9.66
C ILE A 75 16.26 -14.50 -8.34
N ALA A 76 15.57 -14.41 -7.20
CA ALA A 76 16.21 -14.34 -5.90
C ALA A 76 15.25 -14.80 -4.79
N GLU A 77 15.80 -15.45 -3.76
CA GLU A 77 15.11 -15.72 -2.49
C GLU A 77 15.33 -14.52 -1.57
N THR A 78 14.24 -13.90 -1.08
CA THR A 78 14.27 -12.62 -0.34
C THR A 78 15.13 -12.71 0.94
N GLN A 79 15.22 -13.90 1.54
CA GLN A 79 16.01 -14.17 2.76
C GLN A 79 17.53 -14.18 2.54
N LYS A 80 18.02 -14.15 1.30
CA LYS A 80 19.46 -14.15 0.98
C LYS A 80 19.93 -12.84 0.39
N ILE A 81 19.06 -11.85 0.18
CA ILE A 81 19.50 -10.59 -0.44
C ILE A 81 20.46 -9.87 0.52
N SER A 82 21.69 -9.63 0.09
CA SER A 82 22.74 -8.97 0.87
C SER A 82 22.77 -7.46 0.69
N GLY A 83 22.16 -6.95 -0.38
CA GLY A 83 22.15 -5.52 -0.68
C GLY A 83 21.62 -5.25 -2.08
N ILE A 84 21.16 -4.02 -2.28
CA ILE A 84 20.62 -3.52 -3.54
C ILE A 84 21.46 -2.30 -3.94
N GLU A 85 21.83 -2.23 -5.21
CA GLU A 85 22.57 -1.10 -5.76
C GLU A 85 21.78 -0.46 -6.90
N VAL A 86 21.73 0.86 -6.91
CA VAL A 86 21.06 1.63 -7.96
C VAL A 86 22.08 2.12 -8.96
N GLN A 87 21.97 1.67 -10.21
CA GLN A 87 22.79 2.15 -11.30
C GLN A 87 21.99 3.11 -12.20
N GLN A 88 22.44 4.36 -12.27
CA GLN A 88 21.85 5.39 -13.14
C GLN A 88 22.93 6.09 -13.98
N GLY A 89 22.68 6.19 -15.29
CA GLY A 89 23.46 7.07 -16.17
C GLY A 89 23.01 8.54 -16.07
N ARG A 90 23.74 9.46 -16.70
CA ARG A 90 23.47 10.91 -16.65
C ARG A 90 22.05 11.31 -17.10
N LEU A 91 21.49 10.64 -18.10
CA LEU A 91 20.10 10.82 -18.52
C LEU A 91 19.10 10.17 -17.55
N GLY A 92 19.46 9.02 -16.97
CA GLY A 92 18.69 8.30 -15.95
C GLY A 92 18.43 9.14 -14.71
N GLN A 93 19.45 9.86 -14.23
CA GLN A 93 19.31 10.79 -13.10
C GLN A 93 18.36 11.96 -13.39
N ARG A 94 18.31 12.44 -14.63
CA ARG A 94 17.47 13.60 -15.01
C ARG A 94 16.01 13.21 -15.22
N LEU A 95 15.76 11.99 -15.69
CA LEU A 95 14.45 11.48 -16.04
C LEU A 95 13.93 10.45 -15.02
N ASP A 96 14.65 10.32 -13.90
CA ASP A 96 14.34 9.42 -12.78
C ASP A 96 14.09 7.96 -13.21
N TYR A 97 15.01 7.40 -14.00
CA TYR A 97 14.99 5.99 -14.40
C TYR A 97 16.35 5.33 -14.17
N GLY A 98 16.37 4.01 -13.96
CA GLY A 98 17.62 3.28 -13.72
C GLY A 98 17.46 1.78 -13.62
N THR A 99 18.56 1.12 -13.24
CA THR A 99 18.63 -0.33 -13.03
C THR A 99 18.87 -0.62 -11.56
N LEU A 100 18.11 -1.55 -10.99
CA LEU A 100 18.40 -2.14 -9.69
C LEU A 100 19.26 -3.39 -9.88
N ILE A 101 20.34 -3.46 -9.12
CA ILE A 101 21.23 -4.60 -9.03
C ILE A 101 20.98 -5.25 -7.66
N ILE A 102 20.50 -6.49 -7.66
CA ILE A 102 20.17 -7.22 -6.44
C ILE A 102 21.26 -8.27 -6.22
N ASN A 103 22.01 -8.10 -5.13
CA ASN A 103 23.08 -9.01 -4.73
C ASN A 103 22.53 -10.00 -3.70
N SER A 104 22.71 -11.31 -3.92
CA SER A 104 22.26 -12.36 -3.00
C SER A 104 23.44 -13.14 -2.41
N LYS A 105 23.44 -13.38 -1.10
CA LYS A 105 24.41 -14.22 -0.39
C LYS A 105 24.39 -15.64 -0.96
N GLY A 106 25.50 -16.04 -1.58
CA GLY A 106 25.69 -17.39 -2.14
C GLY A 106 25.28 -17.55 -3.61
N ALA A 107 24.88 -16.48 -4.30
CA ALA A 107 24.72 -16.49 -5.75
C ALA A 107 26.01 -15.99 -6.43
N GLU A 108 26.47 -16.70 -7.47
CA GLU A 108 27.64 -16.27 -8.26
C GLU A 108 27.34 -15.06 -9.16
N GLU A 109 26.06 -14.83 -9.51
CA GLU A 109 25.62 -13.73 -10.37
C GLU A 109 24.57 -12.84 -9.70
N SER A 110 24.73 -11.53 -9.84
CA SER A 110 23.75 -10.52 -9.42
C SER A 110 22.52 -10.52 -10.34
N ALA A 111 21.36 -10.24 -9.77
CA ALA A 111 20.13 -10.06 -10.52
C ALA A 111 19.94 -8.60 -10.94
N TYR A 112 19.41 -8.37 -12.15
CA TYR A 112 19.23 -7.02 -12.69
C TYR A 112 17.76 -6.76 -13.02
N ILE A 113 17.21 -5.68 -12.47
CA ILE A 113 15.90 -5.14 -12.83
C ILE A 113 16.14 -3.83 -13.56
N LYS A 114 15.97 -3.84 -14.89
CA LYS A 114 16.32 -2.72 -15.77
C LYS A 114 15.12 -1.82 -16.02
N ASP A 115 15.41 -0.58 -16.40
CA ASP A 115 14.44 0.40 -16.91
C ASP A 115 13.27 0.70 -15.95
N ILE A 116 13.56 0.77 -14.66
CA ILE A 116 12.58 1.11 -13.63
C ILE A 116 12.53 2.63 -13.45
N SER A 117 11.32 3.17 -13.30
CA SER A 117 11.10 4.54 -12.85
C SER A 117 11.32 4.68 -11.34
N ASN A 118 11.87 5.81 -10.91
CA ASN A 118 12.21 6.10 -9.52
C ASN A 118 12.98 4.97 -8.81
N PRO A 119 14.13 4.54 -9.36
CA PRO A 119 14.83 3.35 -8.89
C PRO A 119 15.35 3.52 -7.45
N ALA A 120 15.67 4.73 -7.01
CA ALA A 120 16.09 4.98 -5.62
C ALA A 120 14.96 4.67 -4.62
N THR A 121 13.71 5.05 -4.94
CA THR A 121 12.56 4.75 -4.09
C THR A 121 12.28 3.26 -4.04
N HIS A 122 12.39 2.57 -5.17
CA HIS A 122 12.20 1.12 -5.22
C HIS A 122 13.33 0.36 -4.51
N ALA A 123 14.58 0.82 -4.63
CA ALA A 123 15.70 0.26 -3.86
C ALA A 123 15.43 0.37 -2.36
N ARG A 124 15.08 1.57 -1.88
CA ARG A 124 14.72 1.80 -0.47
C ARG A 124 13.54 0.95 -0.01
N MET A 125 12.50 0.81 -0.82
CA MET A 125 11.35 -0.05 -0.46
C MET A 125 11.75 -1.52 -0.31
N ILE A 126 12.70 -2.00 -1.11
CA ILE A 126 13.16 -3.39 -1.03
C ILE A 126 14.22 -3.52 0.09
N GLU A 127 15.07 -2.52 0.30
CA GLU A 127 15.99 -2.42 1.44
C GLU A 127 15.22 -2.43 2.77
N ASP A 128 14.14 -1.65 2.90
CA ASP A 128 13.21 -1.68 4.05
C ASP A 128 12.63 -3.08 4.31
N LEU A 129 12.52 -3.93 3.27
CA LEU A 129 12.01 -5.29 3.38
C LEU A 129 13.13 -6.31 3.71
N ILE A 130 14.39 -5.95 3.50
CA ILE A 130 15.58 -6.81 3.67
C ILE A 130 16.33 -6.47 4.96
N GLU A 131 16.38 -5.21 5.37
CA GLU A 131 17.03 -4.81 6.61
C GLU A 131 16.34 -5.49 7.79
N PRO A 132 17.09 -6.22 8.64
CA PRO A 132 16.54 -6.65 9.92
C PRO A 132 16.18 -5.37 10.68
N GLU A 133 14.93 -5.27 11.12
CA GLU A 133 14.42 -4.15 11.95
C GLU A 133 15.51 -3.67 12.91
N THR A 134 16.15 -2.56 12.56
CA THR A 134 17.17 -1.96 13.42
C THR A 134 16.50 -1.56 14.72
N ALA A 135 17.21 -1.64 15.84
CA ALA A 135 16.67 -1.45 17.18
C ALA A 135 16.00 -0.08 17.43
N GLU A 136 16.14 0.89 16.52
CA GLU A 136 15.40 2.17 16.54
C GLU A 136 13.99 2.08 15.93
N HIS A 137 13.72 1.06 15.10
CA HIS A 137 12.44 0.80 14.43
C HIS A 137 11.77 -0.51 14.84
N ALA A 138 12.38 -1.25 15.76
CA ALA A 138 11.73 -2.37 16.44
C ALA A 138 10.35 -1.90 16.95
N PRO A 139 9.28 -2.70 16.77
CA PRO A 139 8.01 -2.43 17.43
C PRO A 139 8.32 -2.14 18.90
N PRO A 140 7.82 -1.03 19.48
CA PRO A 140 8.06 -0.76 20.89
C PRO A 140 7.70 -2.03 21.64
N GLU A 141 8.64 -2.52 22.47
CA GLU A 141 8.48 -3.70 23.31
C GLU A 141 7.02 -3.74 23.77
N GLN A 142 6.24 -4.70 23.24
CA GLN A 142 4.78 -4.66 23.36
C GLN A 142 4.43 -4.93 24.81
N LYS A 143 4.38 -3.86 25.60
CA LYS A 143 3.95 -3.93 26.98
C LYS A 143 2.55 -4.53 26.98
N PRO A 144 2.27 -5.50 27.88
CA PRO A 144 0.93 -6.02 28.06
C PRO A 144 -0.07 -4.87 28.18
N ALA A 145 -1.23 -4.99 27.54
CA ALA A 145 -2.20 -3.90 27.52
C ALA A 145 -2.61 -3.45 28.93
N ALA A 146 -2.65 -4.36 29.90
CA ALA A 146 -2.89 -4.04 31.31
C ALA A 146 -1.85 -3.05 31.89
N GLU A 147 -0.57 -3.17 31.53
CA GLU A 147 0.47 -2.23 31.96
C GLU A 147 0.32 -0.87 31.29
N LEU A 148 -0.08 -0.83 30.02
CA LEU A 148 -0.34 0.41 29.31
C LEU A 148 -1.55 1.15 29.89
N ILE A 149 -2.59 0.42 30.30
CA ILE A 149 -3.76 0.99 30.99
C ILE A 149 -3.33 1.58 32.33
N ALA A 150 -2.55 0.83 33.12
CA ALA A 150 -2.03 1.29 34.41
C ALA A 150 -1.10 2.51 34.30
N ALA A 151 -0.36 2.64 33.19
CA ALA A 151 0.49 3.80 32.93
C ALA A 151 -0.32 5.08 32.60
N GLY A 152 -1.57 4.93 32.17
CA GLY A 152 -2.45 6.04 31.83
C GLY A 152 -2.14 6.72 30.49
N GLU A 153 -2.99 7.68 30.11
CA GLU A 153 -2.77 8.49 28.91
C GLU A 153 -1.52 9.37 29.01
N GLY A 154 -0.85 9.57 27.88
CA GLY A 154 0.36 10.37 27.84
C GLY A 154 0.80 10.64 26.41
N GLN A 155 2.08 10.98 26.24
CA GLN A 155 2.60 11.35 24.93
C GLN A 155 2.56 10.21 23.90
N ARG A 156 2.64 8.96 24.39
CA ARG A 156 2.66 7.75 23.56
C ARG A 156 1.50 6.79 23.83
N ILE A 157 0.56 7.15 24.71
CA ILE A 157 -0.57 6.28 25.08
C ILE A 157 -1.84 7.12 25.01
N GLU A 158 -2.87 6.62 24.35
CA GLU A 158 -4.16 7.27 24.23
C GLU A 158 -5.28 6.25 24.44
N PHE A 159 -6.32 6.63 25.15
CA PHE A 159 -7.50 5.82 25.37
C PHE A 159 -8.69 6.36 24.57
N LYS A 160 -9.49 5.44 24.05
CA LYS A 160 -10.78 5.73 23.45
C LYS A 160 -11.77 4.68 23.94
N SER A 161 -12.93 5.14 24.36
CA SER A 161 -13.97 4.23 24.87
C SER A 161 -14.51 3.30 23.79
N SER A 162 -14.53 3.75 22.53
CA SER A 162 -15.10 3.02 21.40
C SER A 162 -14.57 3.57 20.07
N LEU A 163 -14.84 2.84 18.99
CA LEU A 163 -14.60 3.31 17.62
C LEU A 163 -15.81 4.08 17.07
N MET A 164 -17.03 3.64 17.40
CA MET A 164 -18.27 4.25 16.89
C MET A 164 -19.46 4.25 17.85
N TRP A 165 -19.40 3.56 18.99
CA TRP A 165 -20.49 3.61 19.97
C TRP A 165 -20.42 4.86 20.86
N ASP A 166 -21.43 5.73 20.81
CA ASP A 166 -21.52 6.90 21.68
C ASP A 166 -22.14 6.53 23.03
N TYR A 167 -21.34 6.35 24.07
CA TYR A 167 -21.82 5.99 25.41
C TYR A 167 -22.75 7.03 26.06
N ARG A 168 -22.69 8.31 25.66
CA ARG A 168 -23.56 9.35 26.23
C ARG A 168 -24.94 9.32 25.58
N ARG A 169 -24.97 9.09 24.26
CA ARG A 169 -26.20 9.10 23.46
C ARG A 169 -26.81 7.72 23.25
N GLN A 170 -26.07 6.66 23.54
CA GLN A 170 -26.45 5.26 23.33
C GLN A 170 -26.85 4.98 21.87
N VAL A 171 -26.08 5.54 20.92
CA VAL A 171 -26.31 5.38 19.48
C VAL A 171 -24.99 5.26 18.72
N VAL A 172 -25.07 4.70 17.51
CA VAL A 172 -23.94 4.71 16.56
C VAL A 172 -23.61 6.14 16.15
N ASN A 173 -22.34 6.51 16.31
CA ASN A 173 -21.81 7.83 15.97
C ASN A 173 -20.50 7.72 15.19
N LYS A 174 -20.58 7.77 13.85
CA LYS A 174 -19.41 7.73 12.97
C LYS A 174 -18.49 8.94 13.11
N ALA A 175 -18.89 10.01 13.80
CA ALA A 175 -18.00 11.12 14.10
C ALA A 175 -16.84 10.71 15.04
N LEU A 176 -16.99 9.59 15.77
CA LEU A 176 -15.95 9.04 16.65
C LEU A 176 -14.75 8.44 15.88
N TYR A 177 -14.87 8.22 14.56
CA TYR A 177 -13.72 7.86 13.73
C TYR A 177 -12.68 8.98 13.69
N GLU A 178 -13.11 10.24 13.64
CA GLU A 178 -12.20 11.39 13.52
C GLU A 178 -11.21 11.50 14.69
N PRO A 179 -11.62 11.47 15.97
CA PRO A 179 -10.67 11.51 17.09
C PRO A 179 -9.75 10.27 17.17
N VAL A 180 -10.21 9.08 16.75
CA VAL A 180 -9.36 7.88 16.64
C VAL A 180 -8.27 8.10 15.60
N MET A 181 -8.66 8.43 14.36
CA MET A 181 -7.75 8.60 13.24
C MET A 181 -6.80 9.79 13.42
N LYS A 182 -7.28 10.87 14.04
CA LYS A 182 -6.47 12.03 14.44
C LYS A 182 -5.28 11.61 15.32
N ASN A 183 -5.50 10.73 16.29
CA ASN A 183 -4.44 10.28 17.18
C ASN A 183 -3.45 9.35 16.49
N LEU A 184 -3.90 8.51 15.55
CA LEU A 184 -2.99 7.71 14.72
C LEU A 184 -2.09 8.60 13.87
N VAL A 185 -2.65 9.63 13.21
CA VAL A 185 -1.87 10.62 12.44
C VAL A 185 -0.90 11.36 13.35
N GLY A 186 -1.35 11.80 14.54
CA GLY A 186 -0.48 12.43 15.52
C GLY A 186 0.70 11.56 15.93
N PHE A 187 0.48 10.26 16.17
CA PHE A 187 1.53 9.31 16.51
C PHE A 187 2.51 9.08 15.35
N MET A 188 2.01 8.83 14.14
CA MET A 188 2.85 8.65 12.94
C MET A 188 3.73 9.89 12.69
N ASN A 189 3.15 11.07 12.83
CA ASN A 189 3.88 12.33 12.67
C ASN A 189 4.78 12.67 13.85
N SER A 190 4.83 11.87 14.91
CA SER A 190 5.67 12.11 16.09
C SER A 190 6.59 10.90 16.34
N THR A 191 6.74 10.46 17.59
CA THR A 191 7.61 9.34 17.98
C THR A 191 6.90 7.99 18.02
N GLY A 192 5.76 7.84 17.33
CA GLY A 192 4.89 6.68 17.48
C GLY A 192 4.13 6.65 18.81
N GLY A 193 3.43 5.54 19.07
CA GLY A 193 2.66 5.32 20.29
C GLY A 193 1.66 4.18 20.17
N THR A 194 0.80 4.05 21.17
CA THR A 194 -0.25 3.03 21.26
C THR A 194 -1.59 3.71 21.55
N LEU A 195 -2.61 3.36 20.77
CA LEU A 195 -4.00 3.72 21.02
C LEU A 195 -4.73 2.47 21.54
N LEU A 196 -5.40 2.58 22.68
CA LEU A 196 -6.27 1.53 23.21
C LEU A 196 -7.73 1.96 23.02
N ILE A 197 -8.50 1.11 22.34
CA ILE A 197 -9.94 1.29 22.11
C ILE A 197 -10.71 0.25 22.95
N GLY A 198 -11.79 0.69 23.60
CA GLY A 198 -12.50 -0.09 24.61
C GLY A 198 -12.07 0.26 26.04
N ILE A 199 -11.40 1.42 26.23
CA ILE A 199 -10.93 1.91 27.53
C ILE A 199 -11.57 3.28 27.81
N GLY A 200 -12.15 3.44 28.99
CA GLY A 200 -12.72 4.69 29.48
C GLY A 200 -11.65 5.76 29.73
N ASP A 201 -12.06 7.03 29.79
CA ASP A 201 -11.16 8.14 30.10
C ASP A 201 -10.50 8.02 31.49
N ASP A 202 -11.13 7.26 32.40
CA ASP A 202 -10.64 6.93 33.74
C ASP A 202 -9.78 5.65 33.79
N GLY A 203 -9.52 5.03 32.64
CA GLY A 203 -8.81 3.75 32.52
C GLY A 203 -9.71 2.52 32.73
N ALA A 204 -11.02 2.67 32.94
CA ALA A 204 -11.91 1.53 33.10
C ALA A 204 -11.97 0.68 31.81
N VAL A 205 -11.87 -0.64 31.96
CA VAL A 205 -11.98 -1.56 30.82
C VAL A 205 -13.44 -1.71 30.41
N LEU A 206 -13.82 -1.05 29.31
CA LEU A 206 -15.18 -1.07 28.79
C LEU A 206 -15.41 -2.28 27.87
N GLY A 207 -14.41 -2.63 27.06
CA GLY A 207 -14.47 -3.67 26.03
C GLY A 207 -15.00 -3.16 24.69
N LEU A 208 -15.05 -4.04 23.68
CA LEU A 208 -15.54 -3.74 22.33
C LEU A 208 -16.99 -4.18 22.09
N GLU A 209 -17.66 -4.77 23.09
CA GLU A 209 -18.98 -5.39 22.93
C GLU A 209 -20.02 -4.39 22.38
N ALA A 210 -19.97 -3.13 22.81
CA ALA A 210 -20.88 -2.09 22.34
C ALA A 210 -20.65 -1.71 20.86
N ASP A 211 -19.39 -1.74 20.40
CA ASP A 211 -19.06 -1.58 18.98
C ASP A 211 -19.47 -2.83 18.19
N TYR A 212 -19.23 -4.04 18.70
CA TYR A 212 -19.58 -5.29 18.03
C TYR A 212 -21.07 -5.44 17.77
N GLN A 213 -21.93 -5.05 18.73
CA GLN A 213 -23.39 -5.17 18.63
C GLN A 213 -24.00 -4.41 17.44
N VAL A 214 -23.32 -3.38 16.93
CA VAL A 214 -23.79 -2.55 15.82
C VAL A 214 -23.15 -2.92 14.48
N MET A 215 -22.25 -3.91 14.48
CA MET A 215 -21.55 -4.40 13.30
C MET A 215 -22.27 -5.57 12.65
N LYS A 216 -22.10 -5.72 11.34
CA LYS A 216 -22.64 -6.87 10.60
C LYS A 216 -22.01 -8.19 11.05
N LYS A 217 -20.71 -8.16 11.37
CA LYS A 217 -19.94 -9.26 11.93
C LYS A 217 -19.54 -8.80 13.35
N PRO A 218 -20.17 -9.33 14.41
CA PRO A 218 -20.01 -8.82 15.77
C PRO A 218 -18.79 -9.42 16.46
N ASP A 219 -17.60 -9.25 15.88
CA ASP A 219 -16.33 -9.76 16.38
C ASP A 219 -15.15 -8.88 15.95
N SER A 220 -13.93 -9.25 16.37
CA SER A 220 -12.68 -8.55 16.08
C SER A 220 -12.40 -8.40 14.58
N ASP A 221 -12.69 -9.42 13.78
CA ASP A 221 -12.56 -9.33 12.31
C ASP A 221 -13.51 -8.27 11.74
N GLY A 222 -14.76 -8.23 12.22
CA GLY A 222 -15.74 -7.22 11.83
C GLY A 222 -15.27 -5.80 12.19
N PHE A 223 -14.73 -5.65 13.39
CA PHE A 223 -14.16 -4.39 13.87
C PHE A 223 -12.95 -3.96 13.06
N GLU A 224 -12.01 -4.86 12.80
CA GLU A 224 -10.81 -4.56 12.00
C GLU A 224 -11.20 -4.11 10.58
N ASN A 225 -12.22 -4.72 9.97
CA ASN A 225 -12.73 -4.28 8.67
C ASN A 225 -13.28 -2.84 8.71
N VAL A 226 -14.04 -2.49 9.76
CA VAL A 226 -14.56 -1.13 9.94
C VAL A 226 -13.42 -0.14 10.19
N PHE A 227 -12.46 -0.50 11.03
CA PHE A 227 -11.26 0.29 11.30
C PHE A 227 -10.47 0.54 10.01
N ASN A 228 -10.15 -0.51 9.24
CA ASN A 228 -9.41 -0.41 7.99
C ASN A 228 -10.14 0.44 6.95
N MET A 229 -11.47 0.35 6.87
CA MET A 229 -12.27 1.19 5.99
C MET A 229 -12.16 2.68 6.37
N ALA A 230 -12.27 2.99 7.66
CA ALA A 230 -12.12 4.36 8.16
C ALA A 230 -10.68 4.86 7.98
N PHE A 231 -9.68 4.03 8.28
CA PHE A 231 -8.26 4.32 8.09
C PHE A 231 -7.92 4.64 6.64
N ASN A 232 -8.30 3.78 5.70
CA ASN A 232 -8.03 3.96 4.27
C ASN A 232 -8.70 5.23 3.72
N LYS A 233 -9.90 5.55 4.20
CA LYS A 233 -10.64 6.74 3.78
C LYS A 233 -10.06 8.03 4.34
N MET A 234 -9.66 8.03 5.62
CA MET A 234 -9.30 9.24 6.36
C MET A 234 -7.80 9.50 6.41
N ILE A 235 -6.96 8.50 6.17
CA ILE A 235 -5.49 8.63 6.24
C ILE A 235 -4.90 8.23 4.90
N GLY A 236 -5.09 6.97 4.51
CA GLY A 236 -4.56 6.41 3.27
C GLY A 236 -3.96 5.03 3.50
N VAL A 237 -4.12 4.13 2.53
CA VAL A 237 -3.66 2.73 2.63
C VAL A 237 -2.14 2.61 2.74
N GLU A 238 -1.41 3.57 2.18
CA GLU A 238 0.05 3.67 2.19
C GLU A 238 0.63 3.77 3.61
N TYR A 239 -0.14 4.24 4.59
CA TYR A 239 0.29 4.36 5.99
C TYR A 239 0.05 3.09 6.82
N ARG A 240 -0.65 2.08 6.29
CA ARG A 240 -0.96 0.85 7.06
C ARG A 240 0.29 0.10 7.51
N ARG A 241 1.42 0.29 6.81
CA ARG A 241 2.73 -0.27 7.17
C ARG A 241 3.29 0.26 8.50
N PHE A 242 2.77 1.37 9.03
CA PHE A 242 3.20 1.94 10.30
C PHE A 242 2.24 1.60 11.45
N VAL A 243 1.19 0.84 11.19
CA VAL A 243 0.11 0.61 12.17
C VAL A 243 -0.13 -0.89 12.29
N ASP A 244 -0.11 -1.41 13.51
CA ASP A 244 -0.35 -2.81 13.83
C ASP A 244 -1.54 -2.90 14.80
N VAL A 245 -2.55 -3.70 14.45
CA VAL A 245 -3.81 -3.82 15.21
C VAL A 245 -3.84 -5.21 15.87
N ALA A 246 -4.13 -5.24 17.16
CA ALA A 246 -4.27 -6.46 17.95
C ALA A 246 -5.50 -6.38 18.86
N PHE A 247 -5.99 -7.55 19.28
CA PHE A 247 -7.20 -7.68 20.11
C PHE A 247 -6.92 -8.44 21.41
N PRO A 248 -6.17 -7.85 22.36
CA PRO A 248 -5.88 -8.50 23.62
C PRO A 248 -7.10 -8.57 24.54
N GLN A 249 -7.11 -9.57 25.42
CA GLN A 249 -8.10 -9.74 26.48
C GLN A 249 -7.58 -9.11 27.79
N VAL A 250 -8.36 -8.20 28.38
CA VAL A 250 -8.06 -7.55 29.67
C VAL A 250 -9.31 -7.61 30.53
N GLU A 251 -9.18 -8.08 31.77
CA GLU A 251 -10.33 -8.26 32.69
C GLU A 251 -11.49 -9.08 32.09
N GLY A 252 -11.16 -10.03 31.21
CA GLY A 252 -12.15 -10.88 30.53
C GLY A 252 -12.95 -10.18 29.41
N LYS A 253 -12.54 -8.97 29.02
CA LYS A 253 -13.11 -8.22 27.90
C LYS A 253 -12.08 -8.05 26.80
N GLU A 254 -12.55 -8.12 25.56
CA GLU A 254 -11.69 -7.84 24.41
C GLU A 254 -11.58 -6.33 24.20
N ILE A 255 -10.35 -5.84 24.00
CA ILE A 255 -10.07 -4.45 23.63
C ILE A 255 -9.30 -4.42 22.31
N CYS A 256 -9.21 -3.27 21.65
CA CYS A 256 -8.38 -3.11 20.45
C CYS A 256 -7.15 -2.28 20.82
N ALA A 257 -5.96 -2.84 20.61
CA ALA A 257 -4.68 -2.17 20.78
C ALA A 257 -4.07 -1.88 19.41
N VAL A 258 -3.89 -0.59 19.11
CA VAL A 258 -3.31 -0.12 17.86
C VAL A 258 -1.92 0.44 18.14
N SER A 259 -0.89 -0.31 17.75
CA SER A 259 0.51 0.12 17.84
C SER A 259 0.87 0.92 16.60
N VAL A 260 1.50 2.08 16.78
CA VAL A 260 1.82 3.02 15.71
C VAL A 260 3.31 3.35 15.76
N ARG A 261 4.00 3.07 14.66
CA ARG A 261 5.40 3.47 14.45
C ARG A 261 5.48 4.90 13.89
N PRO A 262 6.57 5.63 14.15
CA PRO A 262 6.86 6.86 13.42
C PRO A 262 6.81 6.59 11.91
N ALA A 263 6.11 7.43 11.16
CA ALA A 263 6.16 7.37 9.71
C ALA A 263 7.46 7.99 9.21
N THR A 264 7.94 7.52 8.06
CA THR A 264 9.10 8.12 7.36
C THR A 264 8.69 9.27 6.44
N TRP A 265 7.38 9.52 6.27
CA TRP A 265 6.85 10.67 5.54
C TRP A 265 5.59 11.26 6.21
N PRO A 266 5.22 12.52 5.89
CA PRO A 266 4.17 13.25 6.61
C PRO A 266 2.77 12.68 6.37
N ALA A 267 2.08 12.25 7.43
CA ALA A 267 0.70 11.78 7.39
C ALA A 267 -0.31 12.92 7.57
N TYR A 268 -1.42 12.86 6.84
CA TYR A 268 -2.52 13.84 6.94
C TYR A 268 -3.84 13.15 7.25
N LEU A 269 -4.69 13.82 8.02
CA LEU A 269 -6.06 13.39 8.26
C LEU A 269 -7.01 14.09 7.29
N ARG A 270 -7.79 13.31 6.55
CA ARG A 270 -8.86 13.75 5.65
C ARG A 270 -10.20 13.63 6.36
N ALA A 271 -10.82 14.77 6.66
CA ALA A 271 -12.14 14.83 7.26
C ALA A 271 -12.92 16.05 6.75
N LYS A 272 -14.23 15.89 6.51
CA LYS A 272 -15.15 16.98 6.16
C LYS A 272 -14.70 17.83 4.96
N GLY A 273 -14.02 17.22 3.98
CA GLY A 273 -13.53 17.90 2.78
C GLY A 273 -12.24 18.73 2.98
N SER A 274 -11.58 18.57 4.12
CA SER A 274 -10.31 19.22 4.44
C SER A 274 -9.24 18.20 4.83
N GLU A 275 -7.98 18.57 4.63
CA GLU A 275 -6.82 17.83 5.14
C GLU A 275 -6.19 18.62 6.28
N ALA A 276 -5.80 17.92 7.34
CA ALA A 276 -5.14 18.52 8.50
C ALA A 276 -3.93 17.70 8.93
N PHE A 277 -2.85 18.42 9.23
CA PHE A 277 -1.61 17.85 9.75
C PHE A 277 -1.64 17.90 11.27
N TYR A 278 -1.56 16.74 11.93
CA TYR A 278 -1.57 16.63 13.38
C TYR A 278 -0.23 16.14 13.91
N VAL A 279 0.22 16.69 15.04
CA VAL A 279 1.40 16.23 15.79
C VAL A 279 1.03 16.02 17.26
N ARG A 280 1.76 15.16 17.96
CA ARG A 280 1.63 15.02 19.41
C ARG A 280 2.31 16.18 20.12
N ALA A 281 1.56 16.87 20.97
CA ALA A 281 2.04 17.89 21.89
C ALA A 281 1.54 17.56 23.30
N GLY A 282 2.40 16.95 24.12
CA GLY A 282 1.98 16.34 25.38
C GLY A 282 1.05 15.16 25.14
N ASN A 283 -0.06 15.07 25.88
CA ASN A 283 -1.06 14.00 25.74
C ASN A 283 -2.09 14.26 24.62
N ALA A 284 -2.00 15.35 23.87
CA ALA A 284 -2.98 15.71 22.85
C ALA A 284 -2.38 15.77 21.45
N SER A 285 -3.17 15.38 20.45
CA SER A 285 -2.85 15.62 19.05
C SER A 285 -3.35 17.02 18.65
N GLN A 286 -2.44 17.90 18.23
CA GLN A 286 -2.76 19.29 17.85
C GLN A 286 -2.59 19.50 16.35
N PRO A 287 -3.53 20.22 15.70
CA PRO A 287 -3.38 20.58 14.30
C PRO A 287 -2.31 21.67 14.17
N LEU A 288 -1.45 21.54 13.16
CA LEU A 288 -0.55 22.61 12.76
C LEU A 288 -1.16 23.39 11.60
N THR A 289 -0.95 24.72 11.60
CA THR A 289 -1.21 25.53 10.41
C THR A 289 -0.30 25.11 9.26
N VAL A 290 -0.65 25.45 8.03
CA VAL A 290 0.15 25.13 6.83
C VAL A 290 1.62 25.57 7.00
N SER A 291 1.85 26.77 7.52
CA SER A 291 3.21 27.30 7.74
C SER A 291 4.00 26.52 8.80
N GLN A 292 3.34 26.13 9.89
CA GLN A 292 3.95 25.33 10.96
C GLN A 292 4.22 23.89 10.49
N ALA A 293 3.27 23.29 9.77
CA ALA A 293 3.42 21.96 9.19
C ALA A 293 4.57 21.93 8.19
N ALA A 294 4.69 22.91 7.30
CA ALA A 294 5.79 22.99 6.35
C ALA A 294 7.16 23.05 7.06
N ARG A 295 7.29 23.86 8.11
CA ARG A 295 8.53 23.93 8.92
C ARG A 295 8.80 22.61 9.62
N TYR A 296 7.80 22.07 10.31
CA TYR A 296 7.91 20.78 11.02
C TYR A 296 8.35 19.66 10.07
N ILE A 297 7.78 19.62 8.88
CA ILE A 297 8.08 18.59 7.89
C ILE A 297 9.53 18.70 7.40
N GLN A 298 9.99 19.91 7.12
CA GLN A 298 11.38 20.17 6.73
C GLN A 298 12.39 19.82 7.83
N ASP A 299 12.02 19.92 9.09
CA ASP A 299 12.92 19.61 10.20
C ASP A 299 12.92 18.11 10.52
N LYS A 300 11.74 17.47 10.51
CA LYS A 300 11.57 16.07 10.94
C LYS A 300 11.85 15.05 9.85
N PHE A 301 11.32 15.26 8.64
CA PHE A 301 11.30 14.25 7.57
C PHE A 301 12.31 14.55 6.47
N LYS A 302 13.38 15.29 6.79
CA LYS A 302 14.49 15.47 5.87
C LYS A 302 15.34 14.21 5.82
N ASP A 303 15.45 13.67 4.61
CA ASP A 303 16.68 13.02 4.12
C ASP A 303 17.67 14.10 3.67
#